data_AF-A0A9K3IAH6-F1
#
_entry.id   AF-A0A9K3IAH6-F1
#
_cell.length_a   1.000
_cell.length_b   1.000
_cell.length_c   1.000
_cell.angle_alpha   90.00
_cell.angle_beta   90.00
_cell.angle_gamma   90.00
#
_symmetry.space_group_name_H-M   'P 1'
#
loop_
_entity.id
_entity.type
_entity.pdbx_description
1 polymer ?
#
loop_
_entity_poly.entity_id
_entity_poly.type
_entity_poly.pdbx_seq_one_letter_code
_entity_poly.pdbx_strand_id
1 'polypeptide(L)'
;MMECRAAKLGTRLEWIGNAAKVIAGPMPAIRFDKETQQKTWFNNLTGPTNGPRKIHDKGAFAELGNGEAVDDDAMDDCVKILEEECVVVPWKKGDVMLVNNLTVLHAREPLLKPPRRVLASLCK
;
A
#
# COMPACT_ATOMS: atom_id res chain seq x y z
N MET A 1 -17.13 -19.67 -7.43
CA MET A 1 -16.13 -19.98 -6.38
C MET A 1 -15.23 -18.79 -6.05
N MET A 2 -14.70 -18.05 -7.05
CA MET A 2 -13.85 -16.87 -6.85
C MET A 2 -14.63 -15.65 -6.30
N GLU A 3 -15.82 -15.37 -6.84
CA GLU A 3 -16.72 -14.32 -6.34
C GLU A 3 -17.14 -14.55 -4.89
N CYS A 4 -17.47 -15.80 -4.52
CA CYS A 4 -17.80 -16.16 -3.14
C CYS A 4 -16.63 -15.92 -2.17
N ARG A 5 -15.36 -16.04 -2.63
CA ARG A 5 -14.18 -15.73 -1.82
C ARG A 5 -13.98 -14.22 -1.72
N ALA A 6 -14.15 -13.48 -2.81
CA ALA A 6 -14.06 -12.02 -2.81
C ALA A 6 -15.11 -11.38 -1.89
N ALA A 7 -16.37 -11.84 -1.97
CA ALA A 7 -17.46 -11.36 -1.12
C ALA A 7 -17.17 -11.60 0.38
N LYS A 8 -16.60 -12.75 0.74
CA LYS A 8 -16.16 -13.03 2.12
C LYS A 8 -15.06 -12.10 2.62
N LEU A 9 -14.28 -11.50 1.71
CA LEU A 9 -13.23 -10.54 1.99
C LEU A 9 -13.70 -9.08 1.86
N GLY A 10 -15.02 -8.84 1.71
CA GLY A 10 -15.57 -7.49 1.51
C GLY A 10 -15.15 -6.85 0.19
N THR A 11 -14.78 -7.67 -0.81
CA THR A 11 -14.32 -7.24 -2.12
C THR A 11 -15.38 -7.58 -3.18
N ARG A 12 -15.70 -6.62 -4.05
CA ARG A 12 -16.59 -6.82 -5.19
C ARG A 12 -15.76 -7.10 -6.45
N LEU A 13 -16.24 -8.03 -7.27
CA LEU A 13 -15.67 -8.32 -8.59
C LEU A 13 -16.67 -7.93 -9.67
N GLU A 14 -16.18 -7.28 -10.72
CA GLU A 14 -16.95 -6.98 -11.93
C GLU A 14 -16.22 -7.56 -13.13
N TRP A 15 -16.83 -8.53 -13.83
CA TRP A 15 -16.24 -9.12 -15.01
C TRP A 15 -16.30 -8.16 -16.20
N ILE A 16 -15.18 -8.02 -16.89
CA ILE A 16 -15.00 -7.22 -18.10
C ILE A 16 -14.37 -8.13 -19.15
N GLY A 17 -15.21 -8.85 -19.90
CA GLY A 17 -14.78 -9.88 -20.83
C GLY A 17 -14.00 -11.00 -20.12
N ASN A 18 -12.73 -11.19 -20.51
CA ASN A 18 -11.84 -12.19 -19.91
C ASN A 18 -11.01 -11.65 -18.73
N ALA A 19 -11.30 -10.43 -18.26
CA ALA A 19 -10.67 -9.82 -17.09
C ALA A 19 -11.73 -9.51 -16.01
N ALA A 20 -11.27 -9.22 -14.79
CA ALA A 20 -12.14 -8.77 -13.71
C ALA A 20 -11.59 -7.49 -13.09
N LYS A 21 -12.45 -6.50 -12.88
CA LYS A 21 -12.19 -5.34 -12.03
C LYS A 21 -12.44 -5.75 -10.58
N VAL A 22 -11.47 -5.48 -9.73
CA VAL A 22 -11.54 -5.74 -8.29
C VAL A 22 -11.81 -4.41 -7.59
N ILE A 23 -12.90 -4.33 -6.82
CA ILE A 23 -13.29 -3.14 -6.07
C ILE A 23 -13.27 -3.49 -4.59
N ALA A 24 -12.38 -2.85 -3.83
CA ALA A 24 -12.25 -3.03 -2.39
C ALA A 24 -12.65 -1.74 -1.67
N GLY A 25 -13.48 -1.86 -0.63
CA GLY A 25 -13.86 -0.74 0.23
C GLY A 25 -15.34 -0.32 0.12
N PRO A 26 -15.70 0.85 0.71
CA PRO A 26 -14.80 1.82 1.34
C PRO A 26 -14.11 1.27 2.61
N MET A 27 -12.88 1.70 2.87
CA MET A 27 -12.11 1.31 4.06
C MET A 27 -11.53 2.53 4.77
N PRO A 28 -11.33 2.48 6.11
CA PRO A 28 -10.66 3.55 6.83
C PRO A 28 -9.22 3.75 6.33
N ALA A 29 -8.89 4.97 5.92
CA ALA A 29 -7.51 5.36 5.57
C ALA A 29 -6.62 5.53 6.82
N ILE A 30 -7.24 5.88 7.95
CA ILE A 30 -6.57 6.06 9.25
C ILE A 30 -7.10 4.99 10.20
N ARG A 31 -6.20 4.25 10.83
CA ARG A 31 -6.53 3.30 11.90
C ARG A 31 -6.08 3.85 13.25
N PHE A 32 -6.61 3.30 14.33
CA PHE A 32 -6.16 3.59 15.69
C PHE A 32 -5.46 2.36 16.24
N ASP A 33 -4.18 2.49 16.55
CA ASP A 33 -3.42 1.45 17.22
C ASP A 33 -3.62 1.55 18.74
N LYS A 34 -4.13 0.47 19.34
CA LYS A 34 -4.45 0.43 20.77
C LYS A 34 -3.20 0.26 21.63
N GLU A 35 -2.12 -0.28 21.09
CA GLU A 35 -0.90 -0.49 21.86
C GLU A 35 -0.14 0.83 22.06
N THR A 36 0.08 1.57 20.98
CA THR A 36 0.74 2.88 21.02
C THR A 36 -0.20 4.05 21.35
N GLN A 37 -1.51 3.84 21.34
CA GLN A 37 -2.55 4.87 21.52
C GLN A 37 -2.48 5.99 20.46
N GLN A 38 -2.09 5.64 19.22
CA GLN A 38 -1.90 6.59 18.14
C GLN A 38 -2.74 6.26 16.91
N LYS A 39 -3.03 7.30 16.12
CA LYS A 39 -3.56 7.13 14.77
C LYS A 39 -2.43 6.74 13.82
N THR A 40 -2.65 5.75 12.97
CA THR A 40 -1.66 5.28 12.00
C THR A 40 -2.18 5.39 10.57
N TRP A 41 -1.27 5.72 9.64
CA TRP A 41 -1.52 5.72 8.20
C TRP A 41 -1.47 4.29 7.67
N PHE A 42 -2.53 3.52 7.92
CA PHE A 42 -2.63 2.12 7.53
C PHE A 42 -3.53 1.97 6.29
N ASN A 43 -2.98 2.35 5.14
CA ASN A 43 -3.62 2.21 3.84
C ASN A 43 -2.55 2.07 2.73
N ASN A 44 -2.99 1.93 1.48
CA ASN A 44 -2.11 1.71 0.32
C ASN A 44 -1.98 2.96 -0.58
N LEU A 45 -2.28 4.15 -0.06
CA LEU A 45 -2.05 5.41 -0.78
C LEU A 45 -0.59 5.82 -0.59
N THR A 46 0.23 5.57 -1.61
CA THR A 46 1.68 5.83 -1.58
C THR A 46 2.19 6.60 -2.81
N GLY A 47 1.31 7.37 -3.47
CA GLY A 47 1.65 8.25 -4.59
C GLY A 47 0.49 8.53 -5.54
N PRO A 48 0.70 9.29 -6.63
CA PRO A 48 -0.35 9.59 -7.60
C PRO A 48 -1.07 8.33 -8.06
N THR A 49 -2.35 8.23 -7.70
CA THR A 49 -3.19 7.06 -8.00
C THR A 49 -4.09 7.28 -9.21
N ASN A 50 -4.18 8.54 -9.67
CA ASN A 50 -5.00 8.99 -10.77
C ASN A 50 -4.15 9.74 -11.83
N GLY A 51 -4.73 9.96 -13.00
CA GLY A 51 -4.13 10.83 -14.02
C GLY A 51 -2.83 10.32 -14.68
N PRO A 52 -2.16 11.18 -15.46
CA PRO A 52 -0.98 10.83 -16.27
C PRO A 52 0.30 10.67 -15.44
N ARG A 53 0.34 11.19 -14.21
CA ARG A 53 1.49 11.08 -13.28
C ARG A 53 1.62 9.70 -12.65
N LYS A 54 0.62 8.84 -12.82
CA LYS A 54 0.59 7.49 -12.27
C LYS A 54 1.71 6.60 -12.82
N ILE A 55 2.66 6.26 -11.95
CA ILE A 55 3.87 5.50 -12.29
C ILE A 55 3.64 3.98 -12.14
N HIS A 56 2.79 3.58 -11.19
CA HIS A 56 2.54 2.18 -10.82
C HIS A 56 1.20 1.67 -11.35
N ASP A 57 1.14 0.37 -11.70
CA ASP A 57 -0.02 -0.39 -12.18
C ASP A 57 -1.11 0.46 -12.86
N LYS A 58 -0.96 0.68 -14.17
CA LYS A 58 -1.87 1.53 -14.96
C LYS A 58 -3.35 1.16 -14.82
N GLY A 59 -3.69 -0.08 -14.42
CA GLY A 59 -5.06 -0.53 -14.17
C GLY A 59 -5.65 -0.20 -12.79
N ALA A 60 -4.84 0.16 -11.78
CA ALA A 60 -5.29 0.32 -10.40
C ALA A 60 -5.46 1.79 -9.97
N PHE A 61 -6.64 2.23 -9.58
CA PHE A 61 -6.89 3.60 -9.13
C PHE A 61 -7.44 3.63 -7.71
N ALA A 62 -7.38 4.79 -7.06
CA ALA A 62 -7.96 5.00 -5.74
C ALA A 62 -8.92 6.18 -5.77
N GLU A 63 -10.05 5.99 -5.08
CA GLU A 63 -11.10 6.98 -4.88
C GLU A 63 -11.31 7.16 -3.38
N LEU A 64 -11.81 8.33 -3.01
CA LEU A 64 -12.34 8.58 -1.69
C LEU A 64 -13.54 7.67 -1.42
N GLY A 65 -13.91 7.49 -0.15
CA GLY A 65 -14.99 6.57 0.23
C GLY A 65 -16.38 6.95 -0.33
N ASN A 66 -16.53 8.17 -0.85
CA ASN A 66 -17.71 8.68 -1.55
C ASN A 66 -17.65 8.53 -3.09
N GLY A 67 -16.55 7.98 -3.64
CA GLY A 67 -16.34 7.80 -5.08
C GLY A 67 -15.69 8.99 -5.79
N GLU A 68 -15.35 10.07 -5.07
CA GLU A 68 -14.58 11.18 -5.65
C GLU A 68 -13.12 10.78 -5.88
N ALA A 69 -12.48 11.39 -6.86
CA ALA A 69 -11.04 11.17 -7.09
C ALA A 69 -10.23 11.71 -5.91
N VAL A 70 -9.13 11.04 -5.58
CA VAL A 70 -8.13 11.57 -4.66
C VAL A 70 -7.39 12.72 -5.34
N ASP A 71 -7.22 13.84 -4.63
CA ASP A 71 -6.47 15.01 -5.10
C ASP A 71 -4.99 14.64 -5.33
N ASP A 72 -4.50 14.88 -6.55
CA ASP A 72 -3.14 14.52 -6.93
C ASP A 72 -2.08 15.36 -6.20
N ASP A 73 -2.36 16.62 -5.87
CA ASP A 73 -1.39 17.48 -5.18
C ASP A 73 -1.24 17.05 -3.72
N ALA A 74 -2.36 16.63 -3.09
CA ALA A 74 -2.32 15.99 -1.77
C ALA A 74 -1.54 14.67 -1.79
N MET A 75 -1.61 13.91 -2.89
CA MET A 75 -0.82 12.69 -3.06
C MET A 75 0.67 12.98 -3.26
N ASP A 76 1.03 14.04 -3.98
CA ASP A 76 2.42 14.46 -4.12
C ASP A 76 3.02 14.86 -2.78
N ASP A 77 2.28 15.60 -1.95
CA ASP A 77 2.71 15.94 -0.60
C ASP A 77 2.82 14.71 0.31
N CYS A 78 1.91 13.74 0.15
CA CYS A 78 2.01 12.45 0.85
C CYS A 78 3.31 11.71 0.50
N VAL A 79 3.71 11.67 -0.77
CA VAL A 79 4.98 11.06 -1.20
C VAL A 79 6.17 11.77 -0.58
N LYS A 80 6.19 13.11 -0.61
CA LYS A 80 7.28 13.90 0.00
C LYS A 80 7.44 13.56 1.47
N ILE A 81 6.35 13.53 2.24
CA ILE A 81 6.38 13.17 3.66
C ILE A 81 6.94 11.75 3.85
N LEU A 82 6.49 10.79 3.04
CA LEU A 82 6.97 9.41 3.12
C LEU A 82 8.47 9.31 2.81
N GLU A 83 8.97 10.07 1.84
CA GLU A 83 10.39 10.10 1.47
C GLU A 83 11.25 10.80 2.54
N GLU A 84 10.77 11.91 3.10
CA GLU A 84 11.46 12.67 4.14
C GLU A 84 11.57 11.89 5.46
N GLU A 85 10.51 11.17 5.85
CA GLU A 85 10.45 10.42 7.11
C GLU A 85 11.00 8.99 6.99
N CYS A 86 11.38 8.53 5.77
CA CYS A 86 11.89 7.18 5.60
C CYS A 86 13.31 7.02 6.13
N VAL A 87 13.60 5.84 6.67
CA VAL A 87 14.96 5.45 7.08
C VAL A 87 15.45 4.30 6.21
N VAL A 88 16.48 4.59 5.40
CA VAL A 88 17.11 3.60 4.52
C VAL A 88 18.31 2.97 5.22
N VAL A 89 18.12 1.76 5.76
CA VAL A 89 19.19 0.99 6.40
C VAL A 89 19.91 0.12 5.37
N PRO A 90 21.24 0.29 5.16
CA PRO A 90 21.99 -0.56 4.25
C PRO A 90 22.18 -1.96 4.84
N TRP A 91 21.48 -2.94 4.26
CA TRP A 91 21.51 -4.34 4.70
C TRP A 91 22.91 -4.97 4.62
N LYS A 92 23.26 -5.70 5.68
CA LYS A 92 24.42 -6.60 5.74
C LYS A 92 23.95 -8.03 5.92
N LYS A 93 24.80 -8.97 5.49
CA LYS A 93 24.51 -10.40 5.63
C LYS A 93 24.44 -10.75 7.12
N GLY A 94 23.31 -11.34 7.53
CA GLY A 94 23.05 -11.73 8.91
C GLY A 94 22.16 -10.76 9.68
N ASP A 95 21.89 -9.57 9.12
CA ASP A 95 20.94 -8.63 9.73
C ASP A 95 19.53 -9.22 9.78
N VAL A 96 18.82 -8.87 10.85
CA VAL A 96 17.40 -9.17 11.03
C VAL A 96 16.72 -7.87 11.43
N MET A 97 15.68 -7.48 10.68
CA MET A 97 14.84 -6.33 11.01
C MET A 97 13.49 -6.83 11.50
N LEU A 98 13.08 -6.36 12.68
CA LEU A 98 11.74 -6.54 13.19
C LEU A 98 10.93 -5.28 12.88
N VAL A 99 9.78 -5.46 12.22
CA VAL A 99 8.90 -4.36 11.82
C VAL A 99 7.54 -4.54 12.49
N ASN A 100 7.07 -3.54 13.21
CA ASN A 100 5.69 -3.51 13.66
C ASN A 100 4.80 -3.05 12.48
N ASN A 101 4.11 -4.00 11.86
CA ASN A 101 3.31 -3.75 10.66
C ASN A 101 2.13 -2.79 10.92
N LEU A 102 1.72 -2.58 12.18
CA LEU A 102 0.63 -1.65 12.51
C LEU A 102 1.04 -0.19 12.47
N THR A 103 2.34 0.10 12.61
CA THR A 103 2.89 1.45 12.77
C THR A 103 3.95 1.81 11.73
N VAL A 104 4.48 0.85 10.97
CA VAL A 104 5.57 1.08 10.00
C VAL A 104 5.18 0.63 8.60
N LEU A 105 5.30 1.54 7.65
CA LEU A 105 5.29 1.25 6.20
C LEU A 105 6.70 0.85 5.76
N HIS A 106 6.80 -0.04 4.77
CA HIS A 106 8.08 -0.44 4.20
C HIS A 106 8.04 -0.41 2.68
N ALA A 107 9.16 -0.01 2.09
CA ALA A 107 9.37 0.04 0.66
C ALA A 107 10.70 -0.62 0.28
N ARG A 108 11.08 -0.51 -0.99
CA ARG A 108 12.29 -1.14 -1.50
C ARG A 108 12.99 -0.26 -2.52
N GLU A 109 14.22 0.11 -2.22
CA GLU A 109 15.12 0.76 -3.18
C GLU A 109 15.35 -0.12 -4.43
N PRO A 110 15.51 0.49 -5.62
CA PRO A 110 15.91 -0.20 -6.84
C PRO A 110 17.14 -1.09 -6.62
N LEU A 111 17.18 -2.23 -7.31
CA LEU A 111 18.34 -3.12 -7.22
C LEU A 111 19.46 -2.54 -8.09
N LEU A 112 20.49 -1.96 -7.46
CA LEU A 112 21.64 -1.40 -8.18
C LEU A 112 22.56 -2.50 -8.75
N LYS A 113 22.82 -3.56 -7.97
CA LYS A 113 23.71 -4.66 -8.37
C LYS A 113 23.19 -6.00 -7.84
N PRO A 114 22.89 -6.99 -8.69
CA PRO A 114 22.60 -8.36 -8.26
C PRO A 114 23.89 -9.09 -7.81
N PRO A 115 23.78 -10.15 -6.97
CA PRO A 115 22.55 -10.71 -6.39
C PRO A 115 22.10 -10.00 -5.10
N ARG A 116 20.79 -9.94 -4.86
CA ARG A 116 20.18 -9.54 -3.57
C ARG A 116 19.13 -10.57 -3.16
N ARG A 117 19.22 -11.06 -1.94
CA ARG A 117 18.22 -11.98 -1.35
C ARG A 117 17.88 -11.53 0.07
N VAL A 118 16.61 -11.27 0.30
CA VAL A 118 16.03 -10.96 1.62
C VAL A 118 14.94 -12.00 1.87
N LEU A 119 14.89 -12.55 3.08
CA LEU A 119 13.85 -13.49 3.52
C LEU A 119 12.91 -12.76 4.47
N ALA A 120 11.66 -13.19 4.54
CA ALA A 120 10.65 -12.59 5.40
C ALA A 120 9.84 -13.68 6.13
N SER A 121 9.32 -13.31 7.30
CA SER A 121 8.35 -14.09 8.07
C SER A 121 7.26 -13.13 8.56
N LEU A 122 6.02 -13.61 8.63
CA LEU A 122 4.86 -12.82 9.04
C LEU A 122 4.37 -13.32 10.40
N CYS A 123 4.05 -12.39 11.29
CA CYS A 123 3.39 -12.66 12.56
C CYS A 123 1.86 -12.66 12.38
N LYS A 124 1.18 -13.38 13.28
CA LYS A 124 -0.29 -13.47 13.29
C LYS A 124 -0.92 -12.22 13.88
#